data_AF-A0A382TDA7-F1
#
_entry.id   AF-A0A382TDA7-F1
#
_cell.length_a   1.000
_cell.length_b   1.000
_cell.length_c   1.000
_cell.angle_alpha   90.00
_cell.angle_beta   90.00
_cell.angle_gamma   90.00
#
_symmetry.space_group_name_H-M   'P 1'
#
loop_
_entity.id
_entity.type
_entity.pdbx_description
1 polymer ?
#
loop_
_entity_poly.entity_id
_entity_poly.type
_entity_poly.pdbx_seq_one_letter_code
_entity_poly.pdbx_strand_id
1 'polypeptide(L)'
;VIAGESALSRIDVEINRLILRGYDLVELTENSCYEEVAYLLLFGALPTAAELAAFNRELRTERSLPGPVVDLLRTAPADANPMDLVR
;
A
#
# COMPACT_ATOMS: atom_id res chain seq x y z
N VAL A 1 -18.57 17.16 -7.80
CA VAL A 1 -18.38 16.48 -9.11
C VAL A 1 -17.86 15.08 -8.82
N ILE A 2 -18.46 14.04 -9.38
CA ILE A 2 -17.98 12.66 -9.22
C ILE A 2 -17.00 12.39 -10.38
N ALA A 3 -15.76 12.01 -10.06
CA ALA A 3 -14.72 11.71 -11.06
C ALA A 3 -14.71 10.24 -11.48
N GLY A 4 -15.21 9.34 -10.64
CA GLY A 4 -15.30 7.91 -10.90
C GLY A 4 -15.90 7.15 -9.72
N GLU A 5 -16.27 5.90 -9.95
CA GLU A 5 -16.75 4.97 -8.92
C GLU A 5 -15.61 4.05 -8.49
N SER A 6 -15.56 3.69 -7.21
CA SER A 6 -14.53 2.83 -6.64
C SER A 6 -15.12 1.88 -5.61
N ALA A 7 -14.63 0.64 -5.62
CA ALA A 7 -14.92 -0.36 -4.61
C ALA A 7 -13.83 -0.45 -3.53
N LEU A 8 -12.82 0.44 -3.56
CA LEU A 8 -11.64 0.35 -2.69
C LEU A 8 -11.91 0.86 -1.27
N SER A 9 -12.46 2.06 -1.16
CA SER A 9 -12.68 2.70 0.13
C SER A 9 -13.98 3.48 0.17
N ARG A 10 -14.59 3.52 1.35
CA ARG A 10 -15.74 4.36 1.67
C ARG A 10 -15.44 5.13 2.93
N ILE A 11 -15.61 6.45 2.87
CA ILE A 11 -15.57 7.32 4.04
C ILE A 11 -17.01 7.52 4.49
N ASP A 12 -17.32 7.10 5.71
CA ASP A 12 -18.60 7.38 6.35
C ASP A 12 -18.40 8.52 7.36
N VAL A 13 -18.92 9.70 7.00
CA VAL A 13 -18.75 10.92 7.78
C VAL A 13 -19.67 10.96 8.99
N GLU A 14 -20.81 10.25 8.96
CA GLU A 14 -21.81 10.27 10.03
C GLU A 14 -21.33 9.49 11.25
N ILE A 15 -20.72 8.32 10.99
CA ILE A 15 -20.15 7.46 12.03
C ILE A 15 -18.63 7.62 12.18
N ASN A 16 -18.02 8.54 11.42
CA ASN A 16 -16.59 8.85 11.39
C ASN A 16 -15.70 7.60 11.20
N ARG A 17 -16.03 6.79 10.19
CA ARG A 17 -15.30 5.54 9.87
C ARG A 17 -14.73 5.56 8.47
N LEU A 18 -13.55 4.96 8.32
CA LEU A 18 -12.99 4.62 7.02
C LEU A 18 -13.13 3.11 6.81
N ILE A 19 -13.82 2.74 5.74
CA ILE A 19 -14.06 1.35 5.36
C ILE A 19 -13.18 1.05 4.14
N LEU A 20 -12.34 0.02 4.23
CA LEU A 20 -11.52 -0.49 3.13
C LEU A 20 -12.06 -1.84 2.66
N ARG A 21 -12.53 -1.93 1.40
CA ARG A 21 -13.10 -3.16 0.82
C ARG A 21 -14.17 -3.86 1.69
N GLY A 22 -14.88 -3.10 2.54
CA GLY A 22 -15.91 -3.62 3.46
C GLY A 22 -15.44 -3.84 4.90
N TYR A 23 -14.14 -3.69 5.19
CA TYR A 23 -13.56 -3.81 6.53
C TYR A 23 -13.31 -2.45 7.17
N ASP A 24 -13.49 -2.34 8.49
CA ASP A 24 -13.18 -1.12 9.22
C ASP A 24 -11.65 -0.91 9.28
N LEU A 25 -11.19 0.31 9.02
CA LEU A 25 -9.76 0.64 9.09
C LEU A 25 -9.17 0.30 10.47
N VAL A 26 -9.88 0.59 11.56
CA VAL A 26 -9.38 0.36 12.92
C VAL A 26 -9.18 -1.14 13.14
N GLU A 27 -10.14 -1.96 12.70
CA GLU A 27 -10.06 -3.42 12.78
C GLU A 27 -8.85 -3.96 11.98
N LEU A 28 -8.62 -3.44 10.77
CA LEU A 28 -7.46 -3.81 9.96
C LEU A 28 -6.14 -3.40 10.63
N THR A 29 -6.08 -2.24 11.26
CA THR A 29 -4.85 -1.80 11.95
C THR A 29 -4.52 -2.61 13.20
N GLU A 30 -5.52 -3.19 13.84
CA GLU A 30 -5.33 -4.02 15.04
C GLU A 30 -5.00 -5.48 14.70
N ASN A 31 -5.56 -6.01 13.61
CA ASN A 31 -5.54 -7.44 13.32
C ASN A 31 -4.77 -7.84 12.05
N SER A 32 -4.28 -6.89 11.26
CA SER A 32 -3.62 -7.17 9.99
C SER A 32 -2.31 -6.39 9.83
N CYS A 33 -1.39 -6.95 9.03
CA CYS A 33 -0.17 -6.28 8.62
C CYS A 33 -0.34 -5.51 7.30
N TYR A 34 0.67 -4.70 6.95
CA TYR A 34 0.66 -3.94 5.71
C TYR A 34 0.48 -4.84 4.48
N GLU A 35 1.16 -5.99 4.44
CA GLU A 35 1.08 -6.90 3.30
C GLU A 35 -0.32 -7.54 3.16
N GLU A 36 -1.03 -7.82 4.25
CA GLU A 36 -2.42 -8.31 4.22
C GLU A 36 -3.38 -7.25 3.69
N VAL A 37 -3.23 -6.00 4.15
CA VAL A 37 -4.06 -4.88 3.67
C VAL A 37 -3.75 -4.55 2.21
N ALA A 38 -2.48 -4.59 1.80
CA ALA A 38 -2.08 -4.40 0.41
C ALA A 38 -2.68 -5.50 -0.49
N TYR A 39 -2.66 -6.75 -0.03
CA TYR A 39 -3.30 -7.86 -0.72
C TYR A 39 -4.82 -7.63 -0.83
N LEU A 40 -5.49 -7.24 0.26
CA LEU A 40 -6.91 -6.90 0.28
C LEU A 40 -7.27 -5.81 -0.74
N LEU A 41 -6.46 -4.76 -0.85
CA LEU A 41 -6.74 -3.66 -1.78
C LEU A 41 -6.61 -4.11 -3.24
N LEU A 42 -5.58 -4.90 -3.55
CA LEU A 42 -5.29 -5.39 -4.90
C LEU A 42 -6.27 -6.49 -5.35
N PHE A 43 -6.50 -7.50 -4.50
CA PHE A 43 -7.25 -8.71 -4.85
C PHE A 43 -8.68 -8.75 -4.32
N GLY A 44 -9.03 -7.85 -3.40
CA GLY A 44 -10.40 -7.67 -2.91
C GLY A 44 -10.82 -8.55 -1.73
N ALA A 45 -9.95 -9.43 -1.24
CA ALA A 45 -10.19 -10.28 -0.07
C ALA A 45 -8.92 -10.41 0.78
N LEU A 46 -9.09 -10.73 2.07
CA LEU A 46 -7.95 -11.03 2.95
C LEU A 46 -7.27 -12.34 2.50
N PRO A 47 -5.93 -12.38 2.47
CA PRO A 47 -5.21 -13.56 2.01
C PRO A 47 -5.31 -14.70 3.01
N THR A 48 -5.26 -15.93 2.51
CA THR A 48 -4.91 -17.10 3.32
C THR A 48 -3.42 -17.06 3.70
N ALA A 49 -3.02 -17.84 4.72
CA ALA A 49 -1.61 -17.91 5.13
C ALA A 49 -0.65 -18.30 3.98
N ALA A 50 -1.10 -19.17 3.07
CA ALA A 50 -0.32 -19.57 1.91
C ALA A 50 -0.19 -18.44 0.87
N GLU A 51 -1.27 -17.72 0.59
CA GLU A 51 -1.28 -16.56 -0.31
C GLU A 51 -0.44 -15.41 0.25
N LEU A 52 -0.56 -15.13 1.55
CA LEU A 52 0.24 -14.12 2.22
C LEU A 52 1.74 -14.45 2.16
N ALA A 53 2.12 -15.72 2.35
CA ALA A 53 3.51 -16.15 2.24
C ALA A 53 4.04 -16.02 0.80
N ALA A 54 3.23 -16.37 -0.20
CA ALA A 54 3.58 -16.21 -1.60
C ALA A 54 3.75 -14.73 -1.98
N PHE A 55 2.80 -13.88 -1.59
CA PHE A 55 2.82 -12.44 -1.82
C PHE A 55 4.02 -11.79 -1.14
N ASN A 56 4.29 -12.13 0.12
CA ASN A 56 5.48 -11.63 0.82
C ASN A 56 6.79 -12.02 0.13
N ARG A 57 6.87 -13.24 -0.41
CA ARG A 57 8.06 -13.68 -1.14
C ARG A 57 8.26 -12.85 -2.41
N GLU A 58 7.20 -12.65 -3.19
CA GLU A 58 7.22 -11.82 -4.39
C GLU A 58 7.60 -10.37 -4.08
N LEU A 59 6.97 -9.76 -3.07
CA LEU A 59 7.33 -8.41 -2.64
C LEU A 59 8.80 -8.32 -2.25
N ARG A 60 9.36 -9.31 -1.56
CA ARG A 60 10.76 -9.30 -1.14
C ARG A 60 11.73 -9.47 -2.30
N THR A 61 11.40 -10.27 -3.31
CA THR A 61 12.27 -10.46 -4.48
C THR A 61 12.36 -9.19 -5.31
N GLU A 62 11.30 -8.38 -5.36
CA GLU A 62 11.24 -7.14 -6.13
C GLU A 62 11.74 -5.89 -5.37
N ARG A 63 12.27 -6.03 -4.14
CA ARG A 63 12.79 -4.87 -3.37
C ARG A 63 14.12 -4.31 -3.87
N SER A 64 14.86 -5.07 -4.69
CA SER A 64 16.18 -4.63 -5.14
C SER A 64 16.06 -3.49 -6.14
N LEU A 65 16.77 -2.39 -5.88
CA LEU A 65 16.83 -1.26 -6.80
C LEU A 65 17.93 -1.47 -7.85
N PRO A 66 17.68 -1.16 -9.13
CA PRO A 66 18.72 -1.15 -10.15
C PRO A 66 19.86 -0.19 -9.79
N GLY A 67 21.11 -0.57 -10.08
CA GLY A 67 22.31 0.23 -9.78
C GLY A 67 22.19 1.72 -10.16
N PRO A 68 21.72 2.05 -11.39
CA PRO A 68 21.57 3.45 -11.81
C PRO A 68 20.63 4.29 -10.92
N VAL A 69 19.59 3.67 -10.34
CA VAL A 69 18.66 4.35 -9.43
C VAL A 69 19.36 4.67 -8.11
N VAL A 70 20.15 3.75 -7.60
CA VAL A 70 20.94 3.96 -6.37
C VAL A 70 21.98 5.05 -6.57
N ASP A 71 22.63 5.09 -7.72
CA ASP A 71 23.62 6.13 -8.05
C ASP A 71 22.97 7.51 -8.17
N LEU A 72 21.77 7.60 -8.76
CA LEU A 72 20.98 8.83 -8.79
C LEU A 72 20.64 9.32 -7.39
N LEU A 73 20.16 8.43 -6.51
CA LEU A 73 19.85 8.78 -5.12
C LEU A 73 21.09 9.25 -4.33
N ARG A 74 22.28 8.73 -4.65
CA ARG A 74 23.54 9.14 -4.02
C ARG A 74 24.09 10.47 -4.53
N THR A 75 23.79 10.82 -5.78
CA THR A 75 24.25 12.05 -6.43
C THR A 75 23.27 13.21 -6.26
N ALA A 76 22.05 12.92 -5.82
CA ALA A 76 21.04 13.91 -5.49
C ALA A 76 21.56 14.90 -4.43
N PRO A 77 21.21 16.20 -4.55
CA PRO A 77 21.47 17.18 -3.49
C PRO A 77 20.84 16.74 -2.16
N ALA A 78 21.56 16.95 -1.05
CA ALA A 78 21.08 16.56 0.27
C ALA A 78 19.85 17.36 0.75
N ASP A 79 19.61 18.52 0.15
CA ASP A 79 18.46 19.41 0.38
C ASP A 79 17.35 19.23 -0.66
N ALA A 80 17.49 18.28 -1.59
CA ALA A 80 16.45 17.98 -2.56
C ALA A 80 15.16 17.52 -1.86
N ASN A 81 14.02 17.94 -2.40
CA ASN A 81 12.72 17.56 -1.86
C ASN A 81 12.53 16.04 -2.02
N PRO A 82 12.24 15.29 -0.93
CA PRO A 82 12.04 13.84 -1.01
C PRO A 82 10.95 13.41 -2.01
N MET A 83 9.89 14.21 -2.16
CA MET A 83 8.82 13.92 -3.13
C MET A 83 9.29 14.09 -4.58
N ASP A 84 10.22 15.02 -4.83
CA ASP A 84 10.81 15.20 -6.17
C ASP A 84 11.79 14.09 -6.53
N LEU A 85 12.42 13.45 -5.53
CA LEU A 85 13.29 12.29 -5.74
C LEU A 85 12.53 11.00 -6.02
N VAL A 86 11.28 10.88 -5.55
CA VAL A 86 10.42 9.70 -5.76
C VAL A 86 9.61 9.78 -7.06
N ARG A 87 9.47 10.98 -7.64
CA ARG A 87 8.67 11.26 -8.84
C ARG A 87 9.31 10.74 -10.13
#